data_AF-A0A849IK45-F1
#
_entry.id   AF-A0A849IK45-F1
#
_cell.length_a   1.000
_cell.length_b   1.000
_cell.length_c   1.000
_cell.angle_alpha   90.00
_cell.angle_beta   90.00
_cell.angle_gamma   90.00
#
_symmetry.space_group_name_H-M   'P 1'
#
loop_
_entity.id
_entity.type
_entity.pdbx_description
1 polymer ?
#
loop_
_entity_poly.entity_id
_entity_poly.type
_entity_poly.pdbx_seq_one_letter_code
_entity_poly.pdbx_strand_id
1 'polypeptide(L)'
;LLSRARAYVGPDTAVTHMAAALGIPTVALFGPSNPVKWGPWPKGCREDNPYRWRGTQKVNNVILLQGSGDCVPCMEEGCERNLQSDSACLQNLPTIDVIEALDGWLK
;
A
#
# COMPACT_ATOMS: atom_id res chain seq x y z
N LEU A 1 -19.39 -0.83 -6.71
CA LEU A 1 -18.84 0.47 -6.30
C LEU A 1 -17.36 0.58 -6.68
N LEU A 2 -16.49 -0.29 -6.13
CA LEU A 2 -15.04 -0.26 -6.38
C LEU A 2 -14.64 -0.27 -7.86
N SER A 3 -15.28 -1.10 -8.70
CA SER A 3 -14.99 -1.18 -10.15
C SER A 3 -15.31 0.10 -10.95
N ARG A 4 -15.99 1.07 -10.34
CA ARG A 4 -16.32 2.36 -10.95
C ARG A 4 -15.56 3.52 -10.30
N ALA A 5 -14.70 3.25 -9.32
CA ALA A 5 -13.90 4.28 -8.68
C ALA A 5 -12.79 4.76 -9.63
N ARG A 6 -12.47 6.06 -9.60
CA ARG A 6 -11.33 6.59 -10.37
C ARG A 6 -9.99 6.21 -9.74
N ALA A 7 -9.95 6.07 -8.42
CA ALA A 7 -8.81 5.60 -7.66
C ALA A 7 -9.27 5.00 -6.33
N TYR A 8 -8.39 4.23 -5.68
CA TYR A 8 -8.56 3.69 -4.34
C TYR A 8 -7.32 3.99 -3.49
N VAL A 9 -7.52 4.28 -2.21
CA VAL A 9 -6.47 4.44 -1.21
C VAL A 9 -6.87 3.62 0.01
N GLY A 10 -5.94 2.83 0.54
CA GLY A 10 -6.20 2.09 1.76
C GLY A 10 -4.99 1.33 2.29
N PRO A 11 -5.06 0.86 3.55
CA PRO A 11 -4.02 0.02 4.15
C PRO A 11 -4.01 -1.39 3.55
N ASP A 12 -3.11 -2.26 4.00
CA ASP A 12 -3.10 -3.68 3.62
C ASP A 12 -4.35 -4.43 4.12
N THR A 13 -5.40 -4.42 3.29
CA THR A 13 -6.68 -5.08 3.58
C THR A 13 -7.27 -5.67 2.30
N ALA A 14 -8.21 -6.61 2.44
CA ALA A 14 -8.85 -7.27 1.31
C ALA A 14 -9.41 -6.32 0.24
N VAL A 15 -9.87 -5.12 0.62
CA VAL A 15 -10.41 -4.14 -0.35
C VAL A 15 -9.31 -3.58 -1.25
N THR A 16 -8.11 -3.35 -0.72
CA THR A 16 -6.92 -2.93 -1.46
C THR A 16 -6.52 -3.98 -2.50
N HIS A 17 -6.54 -5.25 -2.11
CA HIS A 17 -6.29 -6.39 -3.01
C HIS A 17 -7.32 -6.46 -4.13
N MET A 18 -8.60 -6.29 -3.82
CA MET A 18 -9.67 -6.24 -4.83
C MET A 18 -9.51 -5.06 -5.80
N ALA A 19 -9.13 -3.88 -5.31
CA ALA A 19 -8.92 -2.69 -6.15
C ALA A 19 -7.77 -2.92 -7.15
N ALA A 20 -6.65 -3.45 -6.66
CA ALA A 20 -5.50 -3.79 -7.48
C ALA A 20 -5.85 -4.80 -8.57
N ALA A 21 -6.54 -5.90 -8.22
CA ALA A 21 -6.91 -6.95 -9.17
C ALA A 21 -7.90 -6.47 -10.24
N LEU A 22 -8.83 -5.57 -9.89
CA LEU A 22 -9.77 -4.97 -10.84
C LEU A 22 -9.09 -4.00 -11.84
N GLY A 23 -7.87 -3.57 -11.56
CA GLY A 23 -7.13 -2.61 -12.37
C GLY A 23 -7.41 -1.16 -12.00
N ILE A 24 -7.97 -0.90 -10.82
CA ILE A 24 -8.21 0.46 -10.35
C ILE A 24 -6.87 1.07 -9.93
N PRO A 25 -6.58 2.34 -10.29
CA PRO A 25 -5.44 3.07 -9.72
C PRO A 25 -5.49 3.00 -8.20
N THR A 26 -4.50 2.35 -7.59
CA THR A 26 -4.53 1.97 -6.17
C THR A 26 -3.29 2.48 -5.48
N VAL A 27 -3.46 3.24 -4.39
CA VAL A 27 -2.39 3.58 -3.45
C VAL A 27 -2.56 2.70 -2.21
N ALA A 28 -1.68 1.71 -2.07
CA ALA A 28 -1.68 0.77 -0.96
C ALA A 28 -0.70 1.26 0.12
N LEU A 29 -1.22 1.58 1.30
CA LEU A 29 -0.45 2.09 2.42
C LEU A 29 0.14 0.93 3.23
N PHE A 30 1.47 0.81 3.23
CA PHE A 30 2.18 -0.22 3.97
C PHE A 30 3.03 0.42 5.08
N GLY A 31 2.80 -0.03 6.30
CA GLY A 31 3.59 0.34 7.47
C GLY A 31 4.28 -0.89 8.05
N PRO A 32 3.67 -1.57 9.02
CA PRO A 32 4.32 -2.69 9.70
C PRO A 32 4.35 -3.98 8.87
N SER A 33 3.34 -4.21 8.03
CA SER A 33 3.13 -5.47 7.31
C SER A 33 4.16 -5.73 6.19
N ASN A 34 4.40 -7.00 5.89
CA ASN A 34 5.35 -7.43 4.86
C ASN A 34 4.82 -7.14 3.44
N PRO A 35 5.40 -6.20 2.67
CA PRO A 35 4.92 -5.88 1.33
C PRO A 35 5.22 -6.99 0.31
N VAL A 36 6.28 -7.77 0.53
CA VAL A 36 6.59 -8.91 -0.35
C VAL A 36 5.55 -10.00 -0.13
N LYS A 37 5.24 -10.35 1.12
CA LYS A 37 4.29 -11.45 1.40
C LYS A 37 2.84 -11.07 1.11
N TRP A 38 2.46 -9.83 1.42
CA TRP A 38 1.06 -9.39 1.46
C TRP A 38 0.74 -8.23 0.52
N GLY A 39 1.70 -7.77 -0.29
CA GLY A 39 1.45 -6.72 -1.26
C GLY A 39 0.35 -7.10 -2.26
N PRO A 40 -0.54 -6.15 -2.64
CA PRO A 40 -1.65 -6.43 -3.54
C PRO A 40 -1.16 -6.61 -4.97
N TRP A 41 -1.50 -7.75 -5.57
CA TRP A 41 -1.06 -8.10 -6.92
C TRP A 41 -1.69 -7.15 -7.96
N PRO A 42 -0.89 -6.34 -8.67
CA PRO A 42 -1.41 -5.45 -9.69
C PRO A 42 -2.00 -6.25 -10.86
N LYS A 43 -2.97 -5.64 -11.56
CA LYS A 43 -3.56 -6.26 -12.74
C LYS A 43 -2.47 -6.53 -13.77
N GLY A 44 -2.43 -7.78 -14.26
CA GLY A 44 -1.47 -8.23 -15.28
C GLY A 44 -0.20 -8.89 -14.72
N CYS A 45 0.06 -8.86 -13.41
CA CYS A 45 1.15 -9.62 -12.79
C CYS A 45 0.71 -11.09 -12.55
N ARG A 46 1.54 -12.08 -12.92
CA ARG A 46 1.19 -13.51 -12.84
C ARG A 46 2.28 -14.45 -12.34
N GLU A 47 3.54 -14.01 -12.34
CA GLU A 47 4.68 -14.92 -12.19
C GLU A 47 5.46 -14.57 -10.92
N ASP A 48 6.19 -13.46 -10.94
CA ASP A 48 7.02 -13.05 -9.81
C ASP A 48 6.32 -12.11 -8.85
N ASN A 49 6.85 -12.08 -7.63
CA ASN A 49 6.43 -11.13 -6.62
C ASN A 49 6.70 -9.69 -7.11
N PRO A 50 5.67 -8.83 -7.19
CA PRO A 50 5.84 -7.49 -7.73
C PRO A 50 6.61 -6.54 -6.81
N TYR A 51 6.74 -6.87 -5.51
CA TYR A 51 7.25 -5.94 -4.51
C TYR A 51 8.56 -6.39 -3.88
N ARG A 52 9.35 -5.38 -3.50
CA ARG A 52 10.54 -5.45 -2.66
C ARG A 52 10.20 -5.08 -1.22
N TRP A 53 11.11 -5.42 -0.32
CA TRP A 53 10.97 -5.24 1.13
C TRP A 53 10.73 -3.78 1.56
N ARG A 54 11.42 -2.82 0.94
CA ARG A 54 11.42 -1.40 1.33
C ARG A 54 11.25 -0.47 0.15
N GLY A 55 10.66 0.69 0.43
CA GLY A 55 10.53 1.83 -0.45
C GLY A 55 9.17 1.89 -1.15
N THR A 56 8.83 3.11 -1.58
CA THR A 56 7.66 3.38 -2.42
C THR A 56 7.88 2.79 -3.81
N GLN A 57 6.93 2.00 -4.28
CA GLN A 57 7.06 1.20 -5.50
C GLN A 57 5.80 1.32 -6.35
N LYS A 58 5.98 1.65 -7.64
CA LYS A 58 4.89 1.65 -8.62
C LYS A 58 5.00 0.41 -9.51
N VAL A 59 3.96 -0.42 -9.50
CA VAL A 59 3.85 -1.60 -10.36
C VAL A 59 2.47 -1.61 -11.00
N ASN A 60 2.42 -1.47 -12.33
CA ASN A 60 1.19 -1.31 -13.10
C ASN A 60 0.24 -0.28 -12.47
N ASN A 61 -0.97 -0.71 -12.09
CA ASN A 61 -2.02 0.14 -11.51
C ASN A 61 -1.90 0.35 -10.00
N VAL A 62 -0.82 -0.10 -9.36
CA VAL A 62 -0.64 0.01 -7.90
C VAL A 62 0.61 0.81 -7.58
N ILE A 63 0.48 1.72 -6.63
CA ILE A 63 1.58 2.32 -5.88
C ILE A 63 1.51 1.73 -4.47
N LEU A 64 2.52 0.96 -4.09
CA LEU A 64 2.74 0.55 -2.71
C LEU A 64 3.56 1.66 -2.05
N LEU A 65 2.95 2.37 -1.10
CA LEU A 65 3.51 3.53 -0.43
C LEU A 65 3.97 3.15 0.98
N GLN A 66 5.23 3.41 1.26
CA GLN A 66 5.85 3.23 2.57
C GLN A 66 6.43 4.56 3.05
N GLY A 67 6.32 4.81 4.37
CA GLY A 67 6.97 5.96 4.98
C GLY A 67 8.49 5.80 5.01
N SER A 68 9.21 6.92 5.21
CA SER A 68 10.68 6.96 5.26
C SER A 68 11.29 6.49 6.59
N GLY A 69 10.46 6.09 7.57
CA GLY A 69 10.93 5.64 8.87
C GLY A 69 11.66 4.30 8.84
N ASP A 70 12.67 4.14 9.69
CA ASP A 70 13.44 2.89 9.80
C ASP A 70 12.61 1.68 10.25
N CYS A 71 11.45 1.93 10.85
CA CYS A 71 10.50 0.92 11.29
C CYS A 71 9.57 0.41 10.16
N VAL A 72 9.85 0.69 8.89
CA VAL A 72 9.00 0.27 7.75
C VAL A 72 9.75 -0.70 6.83
N PRO A 73 9.27 -1.93 6.62
CA PRO A 73 8.32 -2.66 7.47
C PRO A 73 9.03 -3.22 8.72
N CYS A 74 8.40 -3.11 9.88
CA CYS A 74 8.92 -3.64 11.16
C CYS A 74 8.40 -5.05 11.49
N MET A 75 7.33 -5.52 10.82
CA MET A 75 6.65 -6.78 11.12
C MET A 75 5.96 -6.86 12.49
N GLU A 76 5.84 -5.73 13.20
CA GLU A 76 5.19 -5.67 14.50
C GLU A 76 3.93 -4.82 14.36
N GLU A 77 2.85 -5.43 13.83
CA GLU A 77 1.56 -4.84 13.38
C GLU A 77 0.73 -4.12 14.47
N GLY A 78 1.42 -3.63 15.48
CA GLY A 78 1.24 -2.39 16.21
C GLY A 78 2.51 -2.17 17.05
N CYS A 79 2.85 -0.92 17.41
CA CYS A 79 4.12 -0.57 18.05
C CYS A 79 4.36 -1.31 19.39
N GLU A 80 3.31 -1.83 20.03
CA GLU A 80 3.38 -2.65 21.25
C GLU A 80 3.23 -4.15 20.96
N ARG A 81 3.53 -4.57 19.73
CA ARG A 81 3.49 -5.97 19.26
C ARG A 81 2.10 -6.61 19.39
N ASN A 82 1.05 -5.81 19.23
CA ASN A 82 -0.32 -6.28 19.17
C ASN A 82 -1.16 -5.41 18.21
N LEU A 83 -2.16 -6.04 17.58
CA LEU A 83 -2.98 -5.43 16.52
C LEU A 83 -3.89 -4.28 16.99
N GLN A 84 -4.07 -4.11 18.29
CA GLN A 84 -4.88 -3.03 18.86
C GLN A 84 -4.03 -1.80 19.20
N SER A 85 -2.71 -1.92 19.14
CA SER A 85 -1.80 -0.80 19.39
C SER A 85 -1.55 0.05 18.14
N ASP A 86 -1.16 1.29 18.36
CA ASP A 86 -0.93 2.25 17.28
C ASP A 86 0.18 1.80 16.33
N SER A 87 0.03 2.15 15.06
CA SER A 87 1.09 1.99 14.05
C SER A 87 1.67 3.35 13.71
N ALA A 88 2.68 3.80 14.47
CA ALA A 88 3.30 5.11 14.29
C ALA A 88 3.83 5.32 12.86
N CYS A 89 4.29 4.26 12.20
CA CYS A 89 4.72 4.30 10.80
C CYS A 89 3.60 4.67 9.81
N LEU A 90 2.35 4.31 10.10
CA LEU A 90 1.19 4.71 9.30
C LEU A 90 0.64 6.05 9.75
N GLN A 91 0.58 6.32 11.05
CA GLN A 91 0.08 7.58 11.61
C GLN A 91 0.95 8.79 11.20
N ASN A 92 2.26 8.58 11.11
CA ASN A 92 3.22 9.62 10.72
C ASN A 92 3.49 9.63 9.21
N LEU A 93 2.82 8.80 8.40
CA LEU A 93 2.96 8.84 6.95
C LEU A 93 2.43 10.19 6.44
N PRO A 94 3.27 11.03 5.79
CA PRO A 94 2.83 12.34 5.35
C PRO A 94 1.68 12.22 4.34
N THR A 95 0.57 12.93 4.60
CA THR A 95 -0.58 12.95 3.69
C THR A 95 -0.20 13.48 2.30
N ILE A 96 0.80 14.36 2.21
CA ILE A 96 1.30 14.88 0.93
C ILE A 96 1.81 13.76 0.03
N ASP A 97 2.55 12.77 0.56
CA ASP A 97 3.07 11.64 -0.20
C ASP A 97 1.92 10.80 -0.79
N VAL A 98 0.81 10.69 -0.05
CA VAL A 98 -0.41 9.98 -0.49
C VAL A 98 -1.11 10.75 -1.62
N ILE A 99 -1.22 12.07 -1.49
CA ILE A 99 -1.84 12.93 -2.51
C ILE A 99 -1.02 12.92 -3.80
N GLU A 100 0.30 13.08 -3.70
CA GLU A 100 1.19 13.05 -4.87
C GLU A 100 1.15 11.70 -5.59
N ALA A 101 1.05 10.59 -4.85
CA ALA A 101 0.88 9.26 -5.42
C ALA A 101 -0.43 9.13 -6.23
N LEU A 102 -1.51 9.81 -5.81
CA LEU A 102 -2.79 9.82 -6.53
C LEU A 102 -2.81 10.76 -7.73
N ASP A 103 -2.20 11.95 -7.62
CA ASP A 103 -2.25 12.98 -8.66
C ASP A 103 -1.64 12.51 -9.98
N GLY A 104 -0.70 11.55 -9.93
CA GLY A 104 -0.16 10.89 -11.12
C GLY A 104 -1.18 10.11 -11.94
N TRP A 105 -2.36 9.81 -11.39
CA TRP A 105 -3.43 9.03 -12.03
C TRP A 105 -4.69 9.81 -12.38
N LEU A 106 -4.88 10.99 -11.78
CA LEU A 106 -6.12 11.76 -11.87
C LEU A 106 -6.07 12.93 -12.87
N LYS A 107 -4.96 13.06 -13.61
CA LYS A 107 -4.82 13.97 -14.76
C LYS A 107 -5.45 13.34 -16.01
#